data_AF-A0A3A9YZW1-F1
#
_entry.id   AF-A0A3A9YZW1-F1
#
_cell.length_a   1.000
_cell.length_b   1.000
_cell.length_c   1.000
_cell.angle_alpha   90.00
_cell.angle_beta   90.00
_cell.angle_gamma   90.00
#
_symmetry.space_group_name_H-M   'P 1'
#
loop_
_entity.id
_entity.type
_entity.pdbx_description
1 polymer ?
#
loop_
_entity_poly.entity_id
_entity_poly.type
_entity_poly.pdbx_seq_one_letter_code
_entity_poly.pdbx_strand_id
1 'polypeptide(L)'
;MVTGLGQFVYDEPRVVGHRIWFGVSAFSAADGSTVGRFLYRHEWPDGTLAAQGQADVTCVRVTGNVALLTAIVPEGEGTVKNHGFYVKIIDGGRMPDLIVDAQVQNGEERPPTHCLDPETDLPPGLPQRPRYPVLAGGYAVACC
;
A
#
# COMPACT_ATOMS: atom_id res chain seq x y z
N MET A 1 2.99 -12.44 -8.45
CA MET A 1 4.02 -11.74 -7.65
C MET A 1 3.95 -10.24 -7.93
N VAL A 2 4.24 -9.42 -6.93
CA VAL A 2 4.49 -7.98 -7.06
C VAL A 2 5.81 -7.64 -6.39
N THR A 3 6.66 -6.88 -7.08
CA THR A 3 7.84 -6.30 -6.45
C THR A 3 8.15 -4.94 -7.02
N GLY A 4 8.62 -4.02 -6.19
CA GLY A 4 9.04 -2.71 -6.64
C GLY A 4 9.25 -1.75 -5.49
N LEU A 5 9.70 -0.56 -5.86
CA LEU A 5 9.86 0.58 -4.97
C LEU A 5 9.19 1.77 -5.64
N GLY A 6 8.64 2.66 -4.84
CA GLY A 6 7.86 3.76 -5.34
C GLY A 6 7.87 4.95 -4.40
N GLN A 7 7.55 6.10 -4.96
CA GLN A 7 7.30 7.31 -4.20
C GLN A 7 6.10 8.05 -4.79
N PHE A 8 5.20 8.52 -3.93
CA PHE A 8 4.12 9.42 -4.33
C PHE A 8 3.95 10.55 -3.31
N VAL A 9 3.17 11.56 -3.67
CA VAL A 9 2.89 12.74 -2.83
C VAL A 9 1.38 12.91 -2.74
N TYR A 10 0.87 13.01 -1.52
CA TYR A 10 -0.54 13.30 -1.30
C TYR A 10 -0.89 14.72 -1.73
N ASP A 11 -2.09 14.88 -2.29
CA ASP A 11 -2.69 16.17 -2.67
C ASP A 11 -4.04 16.42 -1.96
N GLU A 12 -4.43 15.55 -1.02
CA GLU A 12 -5.69 15.67 -0.27
C GLU A 12 -5.60 16.65 0.91
N PRO A 13 -6.71 17.32 1.26
CA PRO A 13 -6.78 18.14 2.47
C PRO A 13 -6.28 17.39 3.71
N ARG A 14 -5.48 18.08 4.55
CA ARG A 14 -4.80 17.60 5.77
C ARG A 14 -3.51 16.80 5.56
N VAL A 15 -3.25 16.29 4.36
CA VAL A 15 -2.02 15.54 4.04
C VAL A 15 -1.30 16.08 2.80
N VAL A 16 -1.75 17.21 2.24
CA VAL A 16 -1.13 17.84 1.07
C VAL A 16 0.38 17.98 1.25
N GLY A 17 1.15 17.50 0.27
CA GLY A 17 2.60 17.59 0.22
C GLY A 17 3.32 16.52 1.04
N HIS A 18 2.61 15.69 1.81
CA HIS A 18 3.21 14.55 2.49
C HIS A 18 3.75 13.57 1.46
N ARG A 19 4.99 13.13 1.65
CA ARG A 19 5.67 12.21 0.75
C ARG A 19 5.68 10.82 1.33
N ILE A 20 5.23 9.85 0.54
CA ILE A 20 5.29 8.44 0.90
C ILE A 20 6.28 7.74 -0.02
N TRP A 21 7.31 7.16 0.59
CA TRP A 21 8.18 6.18 -0.03
C TRP A 21 7.72 4.80 0.40
N PHE A 22 7.69 3.87 -0.54
CA PHE A 22 7.22 2.52 -0.25
C PHE A 22 7.99 1.50 -1.08
N GLY A 23 8.00 0.27 -0.58
CA GLY A 23 8.58 -0.88 -1.26
C GLY A 23 7.74 -2.11 -1.00
N VAL A 24 7.58 -2.95 -2.02
CA VAL A 24 6.87 -4.22 -1.86
C VAL A 24 7.69 -5.35 -2.47
N SER A 25 7.64 -6.50 -1.81
CA SER A 25 8.00 -7.78 -2.39
C SER A 25 7.05 -8.82 -1.83
N ALA A 26 6.14 -9.33 -2.66
CA ALA A 26 5.12 -10.28 -2.22
C ALA A 26 4.68 -11.23 -3.34
N PHE A 27 4.32 -12.46 -2.97
CA PHE A 27 3.76 -13.45 -3.88
C PHE A 27 2.75 -14.34 -3.17
N SER A 28 1.82 -14.88 -3.97
CA SER A 28 0.93 -15.97 -3.53
C SER A 28 1.67 -17.28 -3.75
N ALA A 29 1.84 -18.06 -2.69
CA ALA A 29 2.41 -19.40 -2.73
C ALA A 29 1.40 -20.40 -3.30
N ALA A 30 1.89 -21.59 -3.69
CA ALA A 30 1.07 -22.63 -4.32
C ALA A 30 -0.03 -23.19 -3.40
N ASP A 31 0.16 -23.08 -2.08
CA ASP A 31 -0.83 -23.48 -1.07
C ASP A 31 -1.91 -22.40 -0.83
N GLY A 32 -1.89 -21.31 -1.58
CA GLY A 32 -2.80 -20.17 -1.44
C GLY A 32 -2.41 -19.18 -0.34
N SER A 33 -1.35 -19.44 0.43
CA SER A 33 -0.82 -18.47 1.39
C SER A 33 -0.15 -17.27 0.68
N THR A 34 -0.09 -16.13 1.35
CA THR A 34 0.68 -14.98 0.86
C THR A 34 1.93 -14.81 1.71
N VAL A 35 3.06 -14.58 1.03
CA VAL A 35 4.34 -14.27 1.67
C VAL A 35 4.84 -12.96 1.08
N GLY A 36 5.18 -12.00 1.93
CA GLY A 36 5.77 -10.75 1.48
C GLY A 36 5.91 -9.69 2.55
N ARG A 37 6.60 -8.62 2.19
CA ARG A 37 6.81 -7.44 3.03
C ARG A 37 6.46 -6.16 2.28
N PHE A 38 5.93 -5.21 3.02
CA PHE A 38 5.67 -3.86 2.59
C PHE A 38 6.49 -2.90 3.47
N LEU A 39 7.41 -2.16 2.87
CA LEU A 39 8.20 -1.14 3.53
C LEU A 39 7.54 0.20 3.29
N TYR A 40 7.52 1.05 4.31
CA TYR A 40 6.99 2.40 4.19
C TYR A 40 7.87 3.41 4.91
N ARG A 41 7.90 4.62 4.36
CA ARG A 41 8.48 5.80 4.96
C ARG A 41 7.61 7.00 4.58
N HIS A 42 7.11 7.69 5.59
CA HIS A 42 6.26 8.86 5.49
C HIS A 42 7.03 10.09 5.95
N GLU A 43 7.12 11.08 5.07
CA GLU A 43 7.72 12.39 5.33
C GLU A 43 6.64 13.50 5.29
N TRP A 44 6.79 14.48 6.18
CA TRP A 44 6.07 15.75 6.12
C TRP A 44 6.51 16.56 4.88
N PRO A 45 5.79 17.64 4.50
CA PRO A 45 6.12 18.43 3.30
C PRO A 45 7.51 19.05 3.32
N ASP A 46 8.05 19.33 4.51
CA ASP A 46 9.40 19.87 4.71
C ASP A 46 10.51 18.78 4.64
N GLY A 47 10.14 17.51 4.44
CA GLY A 47 11.06 16.36 4.41
C GLY A 47 11.34 15.75 5.78
N THR A 48 10.77 16.30 6.86
CA THR A 48 10.90 15.72 8.21
C THR A 48 10.23 14.34 8.24
N LEU A 49 10.90 13.36 8.84
CA LEU A 49 10.36 12.00 8.96
C LEU A 49 9.18 11.97 9.93
N ALA A 50 8.01 11.55 9.46
CA ALA A 50 6.80 11.36 10.26
C ALA A 50 6.73 9.92 10.82
N ALA A 51 6.95 8.93 9.96
CA ALA A 51 6.94 7.51 10.33
C ALA A 51 7.73 6.67 9.33
N GLN A 52 8.23 5.52 9.75
CA GLN A 52 8.78 4.50 8.86
C GLN A 52 8.68 3.11 9.51
N GLY A 53 8.66 2.07 8.70
CA GLY A 53 8.61 0.70 9.21
C GLY A 53 8.38 -0.33 8.12
N GLN A 54 7.96 -1.51 8.57
CA GLN A 54 7.58 -2.63 7.73
C GLN A 54 6.21 -3.18 8.16
N ALA A 55 5.50 -3.76 7.20
CA ALA A 55 4.26 -4.48 7.39
C ALA A 55 4.35 -5.84 6.68
N ASP A 56 3.74 -6.86 7.28
CA ASP A 56 3.62 -8.18 6.65
C ASP A 56 2.50 -8.13 5.61
N VAL A 57 2.80 -8.58 4.39
CA VAL A 57 1.78 -8.67 3.34
C VAL A 57 0.95 -9.91 3.60
N THR A 58 -0.32 -9.71 3.97
CA THR A 58 -1.25 -10.79 4.31
C THR A 58 -2.10 -11.24 3.13
N CYS A 59 -2.18 -10.42 2.08
CA CYS A 59 -2.80 -10.82 0.82
C CYS A 59 -2.15 -10.11 -0.36
N VAL A 60 -1.98 -10.83 -1.47
CA VAL A 60 -1.65 -10.27 -2.78
C VAL A 60 -2.52 -10.91 -3.85
N ARG A 61 -3.06 -10.10 -4.75
CA ARG A 61 -3.80 -10.56 -5.93
C ARG A 61 -3.34 -9.76 -7.14
N VAL A 62 -2.95 -10.45 -8.19
CA VAL A 62 -2.51 -9.85 -9.46
C VAL A 62 -3.52 -10.21 -10.54
N THR A 63 -4.05 -9.20 -11.23
CA THR A 63 -4.98 -9.35 -12.34
C THR A 63 -4.57 -8.41 -13.47
N GLY A 64 -4.05 -8.95 -14.57
CA GLY A 64 -3.54 -8.14 -15.67
C GLY A 64 -2.41 -7.22 -15.21
N ASN A 65 -2.59 -5.91 -15.38
CA ASN A 65 -1.63 -4.87 -14.97
C ASN A 65 -1.91 -4.32 -13.55
N VAL A 66 -2.83 -4.93 -12.79
CA VAL A 66 -3.21 -4.45 -11.45
C VAL A 66 -2.72 -5.44 -10.40
N ALA A 67 -2.10 -4.92 -9.35
CA ALA A 67 -1.77 -5.65 -8.13
C ALA A 67 -2.51 -5.04 -6.94
N LEU A 68 -3.32 -5.85 -6.26
CA LEU A 68 -3.92 -5.54 -4.96
C LEU A 68 -3.08 -6.18 -3.87
N LEU A 69 -2.82 -5.44 -2.81
CA LEU A 69 -2.12 -5.95 -1.63
C LEU A 69 -2.72 -5.40 -0.34
N THR A 70 -2.77 -6.26 0.67
CA THR A 70 -3.08 -5.89 2.05
C THR A 70 -1.85 -6.16 2.89
N ALA A 71 -1.38 -5.16 3.63
CA ALA A 71 -0.23 -5.28 4.51
C ALA A 71 -0.56 -4.79 5.91
N ILE A 72 -0.24 -5.59 6.93
CA ILE A 72 -0.55 -5.29 8.32
C ILE A 72 0.75 -5.13 9.10
N VAL A 73 0.87 -4.03 9.85
CA VAL A 73 2.00 -3.82 10.75
C VAL A 73 1.93 -4.88 11.86
N PRO A 74 2.97 -5.71 12.07
CA PRO A 74 2.97 -6.71 13.12
C PRO A 74 2.82 -6.06 14.51
N GLU A 75 2.16 -6.75 15.43
CA GLU A 75 2.01 -6.26 16.79
C GLU A 75 3.39 -6.10 17.45
N GLY A 76 3.64 -4.92 18.02
CA GLY A 76 4.93 -4.59 18.64
C GLY A 76 6.03 -4.09 17.67
N GLU A 77 5.81 -4.13 16.35
CA GLU A 77 6.78 -3.67 15.35
C GLU A 77 6.47 -2.27 14.78
N GLY A 78 6.35 -1.26 15.66
CA GLY A 78 6.18 0.13 15.27
C GLY A 78 5.57 1.01 16.35
N THR A 79 5.28 2.27 15.99
CA THR A 79 4.54 3.22 16.86
C THR A 79 3.02 3.11 16.69
N VAL A 80 2.55 2.21 15.82
CA VAL A 80 1.15 2.04 15.46
C VAL A 80 0.71 0.60 15.74
N LYS A 81 -0.47 0.43 16.35
CA LYS A 81 -1.10 -0.87 16.63
C LYS A 81 -2.22 -1.10 15.62
N ASN A 82 -2.43 -2.34 15.18
CA ASN A 82 -3.56 -2.68 14.29
C ASN A 82 -3.63 -1.80 13.04
N HIS A 83 -2.46 -1.42 12.50
CA HIS A 83 -2.38 -0.56 11.33
C HIS A 83 -2.38 -1.41 10.07
N GLY A 84 -3.34 -1.14 9.17
CA GLY A 84 -3.49 -1.85 7.90
C GLY A 84 -3.33 -0.91 6.72
N PHE A 85 -2.51 -1.31 5.76
CA PHE A 85 -2.35 -0.69 4.45
C PHE A 85 -3.12 -1.54 3.43
N TYR A 86 -4.05 -0.91 2.71
CA TYR A 86 -4.72 -1.48 1.55
C TYR A 86 -4.26 -0.72 0.33
N VAL A 87 -3.56 -1.40 -0.58
CA VAL A 87 -2.87 -0.75 -1.68
C VAL A 87 -3.24 -1.42 -2.99
N LYS A 88 -3.51 -0.57 -3.99
CA LYS A 88 -3.71 -0.95 -5.37
C LYS A 88 -2.64 -0.28 -6.21
N ILE A 89 -1.85 -1.09 -6.91
CA ILE A 89 -0.84 -0.64 -7.87
C ILE A 89 -1.36 -0.97 -9.26
N ILE A 90 -1.29 0.00 -10.17
CA ILE A 90 -1.69 -0.13 -11.57
C ILE A 90 -0.44 0.17 -12.40
N ASP A 91 0.10 -0.85 -13.05
CA ASP A 91 1.23 -0.72 -13.97
C ASP A 91 0.79 0.14 -15.17
N GLY A 92 1.51 1.26 -15.35
CA GLY A 92 1.23 2.29 -16.35
C GLY A 92 1.84 1.99 -17.73
N GLY A 93 2.67 0.95 -17.83
CA GLY A 93 3.40 0.54 -19.03
C GLY A 93 4.38 1.61 -19.52
N ARG A 94 3.88 2.54 -20.35
CA ARG A 94 4.67 3.70 -20.85
C ARG A 94 4.41 4.98 -20.05
N MET A 95 3.37 4.99 -19.24
CA MET A 95 3.04 6.06 -18.29
C MET A 95 3.56 5.68 -16.90
N PRO A 96 3.69 6.65 -15.98
CA PRO A 96 3.98 6.33 -14.58
C PRO A 96 2.93 5.35 -14.02
N ASP A 97 3.38 4.43 -13.17
CA ASP A 97 2.49 3.57 -12.40
C ASP A 97 1.57 4.43 -11.54
N LEU A 98 0.36 3.95 -11.26
CA LEU A 98 -0.56 4.58 -10.33
C LEU A 98 -0.66 3.77 -9.05
N ILE A 99 -0.78 4.46 -7.93
CA ILE A 99 -1.10 3.88 -6.64
C ILE A 99 -2.38 4.48 -6.07
N VAL A 100 -3.22 3.62 -5.52
CA VAL A 100 -4.29 4.01 -4.61
C VAL A 100 -3.98 3.36 -3.28
N ASP A 101 -4.04 4.14 -2.21
CA ASP A 101 -3.89 3.60 -0.86
C ASP A 101 -5.06 4.00 0.03
N ALA A 102 -5.32 3.13 1.01
CA ALA A 102 -6.12 3.44 2.15
C ALA A 102 -5.49 2.83 3.38
N GLN A 103 -5.60 3.55 4.48
CA GLN A 103 -5.03 3.16 5.76
C GLN A 103 -6.12 3.15 6.82
N VAL A 104 -6.10 2.13 7.65
CA VAL A 104 -6.85 2.10 8.92
C VAL A 104 -5.84 2.15 10.05
N GLN A 105 -6.02 3.11 10.95
CA GLN A 105 -5.08 3.38 12.03
C GLN A 105 -5.65 2.93 13.38
N ASN A 106 -4.81 2.32 14.20
CA ASN A 106 -4.86 2.38 15.67
C ASN A 106 -6.24 2.16 16.30
N GLY A 107 -6.97 1.14 15.84
CA GLY A 107 -8.19 0.66 16.48
C GLY A 107 -7.92 -0.46 17.49
N GLU A 108 -8.89 -0.75 18.37
CA GLU A 108 -8.84 -1.95 19.21
C GLU A 108 -9.06 -3.22 18.39
N GLU A 109 -9.82 -3.11 17.30
CA GLU A 109 -10.11 -4.21 16.39
C GLU A 109 -8.98 -4.43 15.38
N ARG A 110 -8.70 -5.71 15.09
CA ARG A 110 -7.72 -6.10 14.07
C ARG A 110 -8.28 -5.78 12.67
N PRO A 111 -7.50 -5.11 11.81
CA PRO A 111 -7.93 -4.84 10.43
C PRO A 111 -8.11 -6.13 9.61
N PRO A 112 -9.02 -6.11 8.60
CA PRO A 112 -9.11 -7.17 7.60
C PRO A 112 -7.75 -7.54 6.99
N THR A 113 -7.49 -8.84 6.83
CA THR A 113 -6.22 -9.36 6.31
C THR A 113 -6.31 -9.89 4.87
N HIS A 114 -7.51 -10.02 4.32
CA HIS A 114 -7.72 -10.42 2.93
C HIS A 114 -7.52 -9.23 1.98
N CYS A 115 -7.41 -9.51 0.68
CA CYS A 115 -7.24 -8.47 -0.34
C CYS A 115 -8.49 -7.61 -0.40
N LEU A 116 -8.33 -6.31 -0.14
CA LEU A 116 -9.36 -5.30 -0.29
C LEU A 116 -8.91 -4.29 -1.33
N ASP A 117 -9.77 -4.01 -2.30
CA ASP A 117 -9.56 -2.90 -3.23
C ASP A 117 -9.95 -1.59 -2.54
N PRO A 118 -8.99 -0.65 -2.34
CA PRO A 118 -9.27 0.62 -1.66
C PRO A 118 -10.26 1.52 -2.42
N GLU A 119 -10.56 1.23 -3.70
CA GLU A 119 -11.54 1.98 -4.49
C GLU A 119 -12.96 1.41 -4.38
N THR A 120 -13.13 0.12 -4.06
CA THR A 120 -14.45 -0.56 -4.13
C THR A 120 -14.89 -1.26 -2.87
N ASP A 121 -13.96 -1.72 -2.03
CA ASP A 121 -14.27 -2.66 -0.93
C ASP A 121 -14.24 -1.99 0.45
N LEU A 122 -13.81 -0.73 0.54
CA LEU A 122 -13.85 0.04 1.78
C LEU A 122 -15.29 0.46 2.14
N PRO A 123 -15.57 0.73 3.43
CA PRO A 123 -16.92 1.06 3.88
C PRO A 123 -17.55 2.20 3.05
N PRO A 124 -18.82 2.05 2.64
CA PRO A 124 -19.52 3.09 1.90
C PRO A 124 -19.60 4.39 2.72
N GLY A 125 -19.38 5.54 2.05
CA GLY A 125 -19.38 6.87 2.68
C GLY A 125 -18.00 7.50 2.85
N LEU A 126 -16.93 6.77 2.54
CA LEU A 126 -15.60 7.36 2.37
C LEU A 126 -15.49 8.02 0.98
N PRO A 127 -14.80 9.17 0.87
CA PRO A 127 -14.53 9.78 -0.44
C PRO A 127 -13.78 8.79 -1.34
N GLN A 128 -14.04 8.85 -2.66
CA GLN A 128 -13.25 8.11 -3.63
C GLN A 128 -11.77 8.41 -3.39
N ARG A 129 -10.97 7.35 -3.28
CA ARG A 129 -9.55 7.48 -3.04
C ARG A 129 -8.86 7.95 -4.32
N PRO A 130 -8.12 9.06 -4.28
CA PRO A 130 -7.40 9.55 -5.45
C PRO A 130 -6.35 8.53 -5.88
N ARG A 131 -6.07 8.53 -7.19
CA ARG A 131 -4.96 7.77 -7.76
C ARG A 131 -3.74 8.67 -7.85
N TYR A 132 -2.65 8.25 -7.25
CA TYR A 132 -1.40 8.98 -7.26
C TYR A 132 -0.44 8.43 -8.30
N PRO A 133 0.23 9.29 -9.10
CA PRO A 133 1.33 8.85 -9.92
C PRO A 133 2.53 8.48 -9.03
N VAL A 134 3.14 7.33 -9.31
CA VAL A 134 4.42 6.93 -8.75
C VAL A 134 5.50 7.74 -9.46
N LEU A 135 6.10 8.69 -8.74
CA LEU A 135 7.02 9.69 -9.30
C LEU A 135 8.45 9.17 -9.49
N ALA A 136 8.85 8.19 -8.69
CA ALA A 136 10.16 7.55 -8.77
C ALA A 136 10.02 6.06 -8.47
N GLY A 137 10.81 5.25 -9.17
CA GLY A 137 10.76 3.79 -9.08
C GLY A 137 9.84 3.17 -10.14
N GLY A 138 9.24 2.03 -9.80
CA GLY A 138 8.38 1.25 -10.69
C GLY A 138 8.14 -0.15 -10.16
N TYR A 139 7.07 -0.79 -10.63
CA TYR A 139 6.67 -2.12 -10.21
C TYR A 139 6.79 -3.15 -11.32
N ALA A 140 7.27 -4.33 -10.95
CA ALA A 140 7.12 -5.52 -11.76
C ALA A 140 5.93 -6.32 -11.21
N VAL A 141 4.87 -6.39 -12.02
CA VAL A 141 3.71 -7.24 -11.76
C VAL A 141 3.80 -8.45 -12.68
N ALA A 142 3.90 -9.65 -12.09
CA ALA A 142 3.94 -10.89 -12.84
C ALA A 142 2.86 -11.85 -12.35
N CYS A 143 2.06 -12.39 -13.25
CA CYS A 143 1.24 -13.56 -12.95
C CYS A 143 2.19 -14.76 -12.76
N CYS A 144 1.97 -15.53 -11.69
CA CYS A 144 2.61 -16.82 -11.53
C CYS A 144 1.91 -17.86 -12.40
#